data_AF-A0A6A3V897-F1
#
_entry.id   AF-A0A6A3V897-F1
#
_cell.length_a   1.000
_cell.length_b   1.000
_cell.length_c   1.000
_cell.angle_alpha   90.00
_cell.angle_beta   90.00
_cell.angle_gamma   90.00
#
_symmetry.space_group_name_H-M   'P 1'
#
loop_
_entity.id
_entity.type
_entity.pdbx_description
1 polymer ?
#
loop_
_entity_poly.entity_id
_entity_poly.type
_entity_poly.pdbx_seq_one_letter_code
_entity_poly.pdbx_strand_id
1 'polypeptide(L)'
;MIVWMAVGLGPFLLQLRSFATFVKPHKISEQLVAPANAKEETVDLHKFCPVKEWLVAGARCNTKSTHYYRINNRILCRTTAPQYNAHGMYILENTTVEPYNATYASCSGQTTHFHGNFYHGSIGYFAIYAETQGIFCSSDNTAYIAVSGRGTYDINGQRLAHDRGEYGYRKSYWYIFTGTT
;
A
#
# COMPACT_ATOMS: atom_id res chain seq x y z
N MET A 1 -15.86 22.70 -33.45
CA MET A 1 -15.44 23.29 -32.15
C MET A 1 -15.79 22.41 -30.97
N ILE A 2 -17.05 21.98 -30.78
CA ILE A 2 -17.47 21.11 -29.67
C ILE A 2 -16.67 19.79 -29.60
N VAL A 3 -16.45 19.12 -30.73
CA VAL A 3 -15.63 17.89 -30.79
C VAL A 3 -14.19 18.12 -30.34
N TRP A 4 -13.57 19.24 -30.72
CA TRP A 4 -12.21 19.59 -30.31
C TRP A 4 -12.11 19.97 -28.83
N MET A 5 -13.14 20.63 -28.29
CA MET A 5 -13.26 20.90 -26.85
C MET A 5 -13.46 19.59 -26.06
N ALA A 6 -14.29 18.67 -26.56
CA ALA A 6 -14.55 17.40 -25.92
C ALA A 6 -13.35 16.43 -25.96
N VAL A 7 -12.59 16.38 -27.07
CA VAL A 7 -11.46 15.47 -27.26
C VAL A 7 -10.14 16.07 -26.73
N GLY A 8 -10.00 17.40 -26.70
CA GLY A 8 -8.81 18.07 -26.17
C GLY A 8 -8.98 18.51 -24.71
N LEU A 9 -9.90 19.45 -24.48
CA LEU A 9 -10.07 20.08 -23.17
C LEU A 9 -10.67 19.14 -22.12
N GLY A 10 -11.59 18.25 -22.53
CA GLY A 10 -12.18 17.24 -21.66
C GLY A 10 -11.13 16.34 -20.99
N PRO A 11 -10.31 15.59 -21.77
CA PRO A 11 -9.23 14.79 -21.23
C PRO A 11 -8.22 15.59 -20.40
N PHE A 12 -7.88 16.81 -20.83
CA PHE A 12 -6.97 17.68 -20.08
C PHE A 12 -7.51 18.05 -18.70
N LEU A 13 -8.80 18.42 -18.59
CA LEU A 13 -9.45 18.70 -17.31
C LEU A 13 -9.55 17.47 -16.42
N LEU A 14 -9.82 16.29 -17.00
CA LEU A 14 -9.81 15.02 -16.26
C LEU A 14 -8.41 14.67 -15.74
N GLN A 15 -7.38 14.92 -16.55
CA GLN A 15 -5.99 14.73 -16.15
C GLN A 15 -5.59 15.70 -15.03
N LEU A 16 -5.95 17.00 -15.15
CA LEU A 16 -5.74 18.00 -14.10
C LEU A 16 -6.45 17.62 -12.79
N ARG A 17 -7.71 17.18 -12.86
CA ARG A 17 -8.46 16.71 -11.68
C ARG A 17 -7.79 15.50 -11.04
N SER A 18 -7.36 14.54 -11.86
CA SER A 18 -6.68 13.34 -11.39
C SER A 18 -5.35 13.69 -10.73
N PHE A 19 -4.57 14.57 -11.36
CA PHE A 19 -3.32 15.10 -10.83
C PHE A 19 -3.54 15.84 -9.51
N ALA A 20 -4.52 16.75 -9.43
CA ALA A 20 -4.85 17.48 -8.21
C ALA A 20 -5.26 16.55 -7.06
N THR A 21 -6.00 15.49 -7.37
CA THR A 21 -6.36 14.45 -6.38
C THR A 21 -5.13 13.70 -5.90
N PHE A 22 -4.18 13.46 -6.80
CA PHE A 22 -2.99 12.67 -6.56
C PHE A 22 -1.90 13.43 -5.77
N VAL A 23 -1.69 14.72 -6.05
CA VAL A 23 -0.74 15.57 -5.32
C VAL A 23 -1.27 16.09 -3.98
N LYS A 24 -2.50 15.72 -3.61
CA LYS A 24 -3.07 16.10 -2.32
C LYS A 24 -2.25 15.49 -1.19
N PRO A 25 -1.89 16.27 -0.15
CA PRO A 25 -1.24 15.72 1.03
C PRO A 25 -2.11 14.61 1.62
N HIS A 26 -1.49 13.50 1.99
CA HIS A 26 -2.16 12.34 2.55
C HIS A 26 -1.66 12.11 3.97
N LYS A 27 -2.48 11.42 4.77
CA LYS A 27 -2.10 10.98 6.12
C LYS A 27 -2.09 9.46 6.09
N ILE A 28 -1.05 8.86 6.67
CA ILE A 28 -1.03 7.41 6.86
C ILE A 28 -1.98 7.08 8.01
N SER A 29 -2.86 6.10 7.84
CA SER A 29 -3.66 5.59 8.96
C SER A 29 -2.78 5.21 10.13
N GLU A 30 -3.14 5.69 11.33
CA GLU A 30 -2.28 5.60 12.52
C GLU A 30 -1.95 4.16 12.93
N GLN A 31 -2.80 3.21 12.51
CA GLN A 31 -2.56 1.78 12.72
C GLN A 31 -1.42 1.21 11.87
N LEU A 32 -1.07 1.88 10.78
CA LEU A 32 -0.02 1.52 9.84
C LEU A 32 1.29 2.26 10.12
N VAL A 33 1.33 3.12 11.13
CA VAL A 33 2.53 3.83 11.59
C VAL A 33 3.19 3.02 12.71
N ALA A 34 4.48 2.72 12.58
CA ALA A 34 5.26 2.09 13.63
C ALA A 34 5.78 3.15 14.64
N PRO A 35 5.43 3.05 15.93
CA PRO A 35 5.95 3.96 16.95
C PRO A 35 7.48 3.98 17.01
N ALA A 36 8.08 5.10 17.42
CA ALA A 36 9.54 5.24 17.50
C ALA A 36 10.19 4.25 18.48
N ASN A 37 9.49 3.88 19.55
CA ASN A 37 9.96 2.90 20.54
C ASN A 37 9.71 1.44 20.16
N ALA A 38 9.01 1.17 19.05
CA ALA A 38 8.76 -0.20 18.61
C ALA A 38 10.07 -0.85 18.13
N LYS A 39 10.31 -2.10 18.55
CA LYS A 39 11.47 -2.88 18.15
C LYS A 39 11.18 -3.62 16.85
N GLU A 40 12.16 -3.60 15.96
CA GLU A 40 12.15 -4.38 14.73
C GLU A 40 12.42 -5.86 15.07
N GLU A 41 11.59 -6.76 14.54
CA GLU A 41 11.69 -8.20 14.73
C GLU A 41 11.69 -8.93 13.38
N THR A 42 12.47 -10.01 13.28
CA THR A 42 12.59 -10.85 12.08
C THR A 42 12.37 -12.34 12.37
N VAL A 43 12.28 -12.73 13.64
CA VAL A 43 12.08 -14.12 14.06
C VAL A 43 10.69 -14.60 13.65
N ASP A 44 10.63 -15.79 13.03
CA ASP A 44 9.40 -16.40 12.49
C ASP A 44 8.61 -15.45 11.57
N LEU A 45 9.32 -14.64 10.78
CA LEU A 45 8.71 -13.60 9.94
C LEU A 45 7.51 -14.07 9.14
N HIS A 46 7.62 -15.21 8.46
CA HIS A 46 6.53 -15.72 7.61
C HIS A 46 5.34 -16.31 8.38
N LYS A 47 5.52 -16.60 9.68
CA LYS A 47 4.42 -16.99 10.56
C LYS A 47 3.57 -15.78 10.94
N PHE A 48 4.22 -14.65 11.23
CA PHE A 48 3.54 -13.41 11.63
C PHE A 48 3.13 -12.53 10.45
N CYS A 49 3.88 -12.59 9.35
CA CYS A 49 3.70 -11.81 8.14
C CYS A 49 3.61 -12.73 6.92
N PRO A 50 2.49 -13.45 6.75
CA PRO A 50 2.38 -14.54 5.78
C PRO A 50 2.10 -14.07 4.34
N VAL A 51 1.75 -12.80 4.12
CA VAL A 51 1.38 -12.26 2.81
C VAL A 51 2.54 -12.40 1.82
N LYS A 52 2.29 -13.07 0.70
CA LYS A 52 3.27 -13.28 -0.38
C LYS A 52 2.93 -12.53 -1.65
N GLU A 53 1.67 -12.15 -1.82
CA GLU A 53 1.18 -11.56 -3.05
C GLU A 53 0.07 -10.55 -2.76
N TRP A 54 -0.01 -9.51 -3.58
CA TRP A 54 -1.14 -8.61 -3.65
C TRP A 54 -1.86 -8.81 -4.98
N LEU A 55 -3.18 -8.95 -4.94
CA LEU A 55 -4.03 -8.76 -6.11
C LEU A 55 -4.72 -7.40 -5.98
N VAL A 56 -4.29 -6.44 -6.78
CA VAL A 56 -4.78 -5.06 -6.78
C VAL A 56 -5.16 -4.62 -8.18
N ALA A 57 -6.41 -4.19 -8.36
CA ALA A 57 -6.95 -3.76 -9.66
C ALA A 57 -6.71 -4.77 -10.82
N GLY A 58 -6.76 -6.08 -10.52
CA GLY A 58 -6.51 -7.15 -11.50
C GLY A 58 -5.03 -7.43 -11.79
N ALA A 59 -4.10 -6.63 -11.25
CA ALA A 59 -2.67 -6.88 -11.32
C ALA A 59 -2.21 -7.68 -10.10
N ARG A 60 -1.35 -8.68 -10.33
CA ARG A 60 -0.71 -9.48 -9.29
C ARG A 60 0.70 -8.97 -9.04
N CYS A 61 0.98 -8.57 -7.81
CA CYS A 61 2.28 -8.09 -7.35
C CYS A 61 2.84 -9.09 -6.35
N ASN A 62 4.02 -9.67 -6.61
CA ASN A 62 4.70 -10.47 -5.58
C ASN A 62 5.21 -9.55 -4.49
N THR A 63 5.06 -9.99 -3.24
CA THR A 63 5.50 -9.23 -2.08
C THR A 63 6.43 -10.04 -1.21
N LYS A 64 7.25 -9.32 -0.46
CA LYS A 64 8.15 -9.89 0.54
C LYS A 64 8.11 -9.03 1.78
N SER A 65 7.69 -9.65 2.88
CA SER A 65 7.87 -9.09 4.20
C SER A 65 9.35 -9.12 4.56
N THR A 66 9.85 -8.04 5.18
CA THR A 66 11.27 -7.90 5.57
C THR A 66 11.44 -8.03 7.08
N HIS A 67 10.52 -7.44 7.83
CA HIS A 67 10.49 -7.42 9.29
C HIS A 67 9.09 -7.05 9.79
N TYR A 68 8.89 -7.10 11.10
CA TYR A 68 7.66 -6.64 11.73
C TYR A 68 7.92 -5.92 13.03
N TYR A 69 6.87 -5.27 13.53
CA TYR A 69 6.83 -4.63 14.83
C TYR A 69 5.66 -5.20 15.64
N ARG A 70 5.92 -5.61 16.87
CA ARG A 70 4.86 -5.88 17.85
C ARG A 70 4.43 -4.58 18.49
N ILE A 71 3.17 -4.20 18.27
CA ILE A 71 2.62 -2.95 18.82
C ILE A 71 1.33 -3.34 19.55
N ASN A 72 1.38 -3.34 20.88
CA ASN A 72 0.26 -3.82 21.70
C ASN A 72 -0.19 -5.23 21.27
N ASN A 73 -1.46 -5.41 20.89
CA ASN A 73 -2.04 -6.69 20.45
C ASN A 73 -2.03 -6.89 18.92
N ARG A 74 -1.24 -6.12 18.16
CA ARG A 74 -1.16 -6.25 16.69
C ARG A 74 0.28 -6.45 16.21
N ILE A 75 0.39 -7.12 15.06
CA ILE A 75 1.62 -7.24 14.29
C ILE A 75 1.54 -6.29 13.11
N LEU A 76 2.49 -5.36 13.03
CA LEU A 76 2.65 -4.47 11.89
C LEU A 76 3.81 -4.96 11.03
N CYS A 77 3.48 -5.50 9.87
CA CYS A 77 4.42 -6.13 8.95
C CYS A 77 4.93 -5.11 7.95
N ARG A 78 6.26 -4.99 7.85
CA ARG A 78 6.92 -4.28 6.77
C ARG A 78 6.97 -5.16 5.54
N THR A 79 6.53 -4.64 4.41
CA THR A 79 6.52 -5.38 3.14
C THR A 79 7.01 -4.54 1.98
N THR A 80 7.46 -5.27 0.96
CA THR A 80 7.97 -4.71 -0.29
C THR A 80 7.33 -5.46 -1.45
N ALA A 81 7.02 -4.76 -2.55
CA ALA A 81 6.71 -5.36 -3.84
C ALA A 81 7.88 -5.06 -4.80
N PRO A 82 8.89 -5.95 -4.88
CA PRO A 82 10.15 -5.65 -5.56
C PRO A 82 10.00 -5.24 -7.03
N GLN A 83 9.01 -5.81 -7.74
CA GLN A 83 8.78 -5.51 -9.16
C GLN A 83 8.48 -4.04 -9.44
N TYR A 84 7.90 -3.35 -8.46
CA TYR A 84 7.52 -1.94 -8.57
C TYR A 84 8.34 -1.05 -7.65
N ASN A 85 9.34 -1.63 -6.96
CA ASN A 85 10.05 -1.01 -5.85
C ASN A 85 9.07 -0.34 -4.86
N ALA A 86 7.91 -0.96 -4.61
CA ALA A 86 6.96 -0.40 -3.66
C ALA A 86 7.28 -0.89 -2.26
N HIS A 87 7.14 -0.03 -1.26
CA HIS A 87 7.35 -0.35 0.14
C HIS A 87 6.12 0.04 0.92
N GLY A 88 5.85 -0.67 2.00
CA GLY A 88 4.65 -0.40 2.75
C GLY A 88 4.56 -1.20 4.03
N MET A 89 3.45 -0.98 4.71
CA MET A 89 3.13 -1.60 5.98
C MET A 89 1.76 -2.23 5.87
N TYR A 90 1.56 -3.36 6.54
CA TYR A 90 0.24 -3.97 6.64
C TYR A 90 0.00 -4.62 8.00
N ILE A 91 -1.27 -4.75 8.33
CA ILE A 91 -1.78 -5.53 9.45
C ILE A 91 -2.80 -6.53 8.93
N LEU A 92 -2.84 -7.69 9.58
CA LEU A 92 -3.94 -8.64 9.46
C LEU A 92 -4.74 -8.58 10.76
N GLU A 93 -6.05 -8.47 10.66
CA GLU A 93 -6.90 -8.57 11.84
C GLU A 93 -7.05 -10.02 12.29
N ASN A 94 -7.37 -10.22 13.57
CA ASN A 94 -7.57 -11.56 14.14
C ASN A 94 -8.98 -12.12 13.88
N THR A 95 -9.82 -11.39 13.15
CA THR A 95 -11.21 -11.75 12.87
C THR A 95 -11.32 -12.40 11.50
N THR A 96 -11.92 -13.60 11.47
CA THR A 96 -12.29 -14.26 10.21
C THR A 96 -13.50 -13.56 9.60
N VAL A 97 -13.48 -13.36 8.29
CA VAL A 97 -14.56 -12.71 7.54
C VAL A 97 -14.97 -13.54 6.34
N GLU A 98 -16.17 -13.28 5.83
CA GLU A 98 -16.61 -13.90 4.58
C GLU A 98 -15.72 -13.45 3.40
N PRO A 99 -15.37 -14.36 2.48
CA PRO A 99 -14.56 -14.01 1.31
C PRO A 99 -15.30 -13.01 0.42
N TYR A 100 -14.54 -12.13 -0.22
CA TYR A 100 -15.04 -11.17 -1.21
C TYR A 100 -15.37 -11.88 -2.53
N ASN A 101 -16.27 -11.32 -3.36
CA ASN A 101 -16.65 -11.94 -4.64
C ASN A 101 -15.47 -12.20 -5.60
N ALA A 102 -14.37 -11.47 -5.47
CA ALA A 102 -13.16 -11.64 -6.28
C ALA A 102 -12.13 -12.62 -5.67
N THR A 103 -12.37 -13.17 -4.47
CA THR A 103 -11.55 -14.25 -3.91
C THR A 103 -11.96 -15.58 -4.53
N TYR A 104 -11.00 -16.49 -4.72
CA TYR A 104 -11.33 -17.85 -5.13
C TYR A 104 -12.23 -18.53 -4.09
N ALA A 105 -13.14 -19.39 -4.54
CA ALA A 105 -14.05 -20.15 -3.66
C ALA A 105 -13.30 -20.98 -2.59
N SER A 106 -12.04 -21.33 -2.86
CA SER A 106 -11.13 -22.02 -1.95
C SER A 106 -10.70 -21.22 -0.72
N CYS A 107 -11.05 -19.93 -0.63
CA CYS A 107 -10.70 -19.05 0.49
C CYS A 107 -11.79 -18.96 1.57
N SER A 108 -12.93 -19.65 1.40
CA SER A 108 -14.03 -19.62 2.35
C SER A 108 -13.61 -20.09 3.75
N GLY A 109 -13.95 -19.29 4.77
CA GLY A 109 -13.60 -19.55 6.18
C GLY A 109 -12.11 -19.38 6.52
N GLN A 110 -11.29 -18.91 5.57
CA GLN A 110 -9.83 -18.76 5.70
C GLN A 110 -9.37 -17.34 5.37
N THR A 111 -10.28 -16.38 5.51
CA THR A 111 -10.07 -14.98 5.16
C THR A 111 -10.06 -14.09 6.39
N THR A 112 -9.08 -13.20 6.48
CA THR A 112 -8.99 -12.17 7.52
C THR A 112 -8.95 -10.78 6.89
N HIS A 113 -9.36 -9.74 7.63
CA HIS A 113 -9.21 -8.38 7.15
C HIS A 113 -7.73 -8.01 6.94
N PHE A 114 -7.48 -7.33 5.83
CA PHE A 114 -6.20 -6.75 5.47
C PHE A 114 -6.33 -5.23 5.46
N HIS A 115 -5.43 -4.55 6.18
CA HIS A 115 -5.23 -3.12 6.06
C HIS A 115 -3.76 -2.86 5.79
N GLY A 116 -3.46 -2.03 4.80
CA GLY A 116 -2.09 -1.70 4.50
C GLY A 116 -1.95 -0.41 3.74
N ASN A 117 -0.72 -0.03 3.51
CA ASN A 117 -0.36 1.00 2.56
C ASN A 117 0.82 0.54 1.74
N PHE A 118 1.04 1.20 0.61
CA PHE A 118 2.31 1.14 -0.07
C PHE A 118 2.61 2.47 -0.75
N TYR A 119 3.89 2.78 -0.86
CA TYR A 119 4.39 3.95 -1.54
C TYR A 119 5.72 3.67 -2.22
N HIS A 120 6.28 4.69 -2.87
CA HIS A 120 7.45 4.58 -3.76
C HIS A 120 7.18 3.79 -5.05
N GLY A 121 6.06 3.05 -5.14
CA GLY A 121 5.66 2.32 -6.33
C GLY A 121 5.53 3.24 -7.54
N SER A 122 6.26 2.91 -8.62
CA SER A 122 6.20 3.65 -9.88
C SER A 122 5.09 3.11 -10.78
N ILE A 123 4.10 3.95 -11.11
CA ILE A 123 3.24 3.74 -12.28
C ILE A 123 3.43 4.97 -13.18
N GLY A 124 4.14 4.78 -14.29
CA GLY A 124 4.58 5.89 -15.14
C GLY A 124 5.68 6.71 -14.47
N TYR A 125 5.49 8.04 -14.40
CA TYR A 125 6.48 8.98 -13.88
C TYR A 125 6.32 9.32 -12.38
N PHE A 126 5.26 8.84 -11.73
CA PHE A 126 4.86 9.31 -10.40
C PHE A 126 5.18 8.30 -9.29
N ALA A 127 5.68 8.80 -8.17
CA ALA A 127 5.80 8.05 -6.92
C ALA A 127 4.45 8.07 -6.19
N ILE A 128 3.76 6.92 -6.21
CA ILE A 128 2.41 6.78 -5.66
C ILE A 128 2.50 6.54 -4.16
N TYR A 129 1.58 7.13 -3.40
CA TYR A 129 1.09 6.58 -2.15
C TYR A 129 -0.31 5.99 -2.37
N ALA A 130 -0.51 4.77 -1.91
CA ALA A 130 -1.79 4.11 -1.90
C ALA A 130 -2.05 3.53 -0.50
N GLU A 131 -3.19 3.89 0.06
CA GLU A 131 -3.76 3.16 1.18
C GLU A 131 -4.67 2.07 0.66
N THR A 132 -4.61 0.90 1.30
CA THR A 132 -5.21 -0.32 0.80
C THR A 132 -6.00 -1.01 1.89
N GLN A 133 -7.13 -1.58 1.50
CA GLN A 133 -8.00 -2.38 2.35
C GLN A 133 -8.48 -3.58 1.56
N GLY A 134 -8.76 -4.67 2.25
CA GLY A 134 -9.30 -5.86 1.62
C GLY A 134 -9.27 -7.06 2.54
N ILE A 135 -8.99 -8.21 1.94
CA ILE A 135 -8.96 -9.49 2.64
C ILE A 135 -7.68 -10.24 2.30
N PHE A 136 -7.16 -10.96 3.28
CA PHE A 136 -6.07 -11.90 3.11
C PHE A 136 -6.63 -13.31 3.14
N CYS A 137 -6.22 -14.15 2.19
CA CYS A 137 -6.57 -15.56 2.15
C CYS A 137 -5.38 -16.42 2.61
N SER A 138 -5.56 -17.23 3.65
CA SER A 138 -4.47 -18.03 4.20
C SER A 138 -4.13 -19.29 3.39
N SER A 139 -5.03 -19.78 2.52
CA SER A 139 -4.75 -20.97 1.69
C SER A 139 -3.72 -20.68 0.60
N ASP A 140 -3.78 -19.51 -0.03
CA ASP A 140 -2.87 -19.10 -1.10
C ASP A 140 -1.87 -18.02 -0.67
N ASN A 141 -2.01 -17.47 0.54
CA ASN A 141 -1.21 -16.35 1.07
C ASN A 141 -1.30 -15.06 0.23
N THR A 142 -2.42 -14.86 -0.47
CA THR A 142 -2.67 -13.66 -1.27
C THR A 142 -3.55 -12.66 -0.50
N ALA A 143 -3.17 -11.39 -0.54
CA ALA A 143 -4.04 -10.30 -0.13
C ALA A 143 -4.78 -9.72 -1.36
N TYR A 144 -6.10 -9.77 -1.32
CA TYR A 144 -7.01 -9.23 -2.33
C TYR A 144 -7.40 -7.82 -1.87
N ILE A 145 -6.80 -6.81 -2.48
CA ILE A 145 -6.82 -5.45 -1.95
C ILE A 145 -7.37 -4.44 -2.95
N ALA A 146 -8.09 -3.47 -2.42
CA ALA A 146 -8.57 -2.28 -3.12
C ALA A 146 -7.87 -1.04 -2.57
N VAL A 147 -7.66 -0.04 -3.43
CA VAL A 147 -7.08 1.24 -3.04
C VAL A 147 -8.17 2.13 -2.43
N SER A 148 -8.08 2.40 -1.13
CA SER A 148 -9.02 3.24 -0.37
C SER A 148 -8.54 4.69 -0.22
N GLY A 149 -7.23 4.92 -0.25
CA GLY A 149 -6.61 6.25 -0.14
C GLY A 149 -5.50 6.44 -1.17
N ARG A 150 -5.28 7.68 -1.61
CA ARG A 150 -4.29 7.99 -2.66
C ARG A 150 -3.54 9.27 -2.31
N GLY A 151 -2.29 9.34 -2.73
CA GLY A 151 -1.44 10.50 -2.56
C GLY A 151 -0.11 10.33 -3.30
N THR A 152 0.84 11.18 -2.96
CA THR A 152 2.22 11.15 -3.46
C THR A 152 3.18 11.08 -2.30
N TYR A 153 4.15 10.17 -2.37
CA TYR A 153 5.26 10.16 -1.43
C TYR A 153 6.47 9.47 -2.05
N ASP A 154 7.64 10.09 -1.93
CA ASP A 154 8.88 9.54 -2.45
C ASP A 154 10.04 9.72 -1.47
N ILE A 155 10.66 8.61 -1.11
CA ILE A 155 11.88 8.53 -0.30
C ILE A 155 12.70 7.36 -0.82
N ASN A 156 14.02 7.37 -0.60
CA ASN A 156 14.94 6.43 -1.24
C ASN A 156 15.92 5.77 -0.26
N GLY A 157 16.55 4.69 -0.72
CA GLY A 157 17.66 4.02 -0.05
C GLY A 157 17.30 3.47 1.34
N GLN A 158 18.24 3.61 2.29
CA GLN A 158 18.05 3.09 3.64
C GLN A 158 16.88 3.76 4.37
N ARG A 159 16.63 5.04 4.12
CA ARG A 159 15.47 5.76 4.70
C ARG A 159 14.16 5.11 4.27
N LEU A 160 14.04 4.77 2.99
CA LEU A 160 12.89 4.02 2.50
C LEU A 160 12.79 2.68 3.21
N ALA A 161 13.83 1.85 3.18
CA ALA A 161 13.84 0.49 3.74
C ALA A 161 13.44 0.41 5.23
N HIS A 162 13.71 1.46 6.01
CA HIS A 162 13.38 1.52 7.45
C HIS A 162 12.31 2.56 7.80
N ASP A 163 11.66 3.18 6.81
CA ASP A 163 10.59 4.14 7.10
C ASP A 163 9.45 3.50 7.89
N ARG A 164 9.03 4.20 8.93
CA ARG A 164 8.02 3.76 9.90
C ARG A 164 6.65 4.38 9.64
N GLY A 165 6.57 5.28 8.66
CA GLY A 165 5.44 6.19 8.54
C GLY A 165 5.54 7.35 9.53
N GLU A 166 4.64 8.32 9.39
CA GLU A 166 4.51 9.42 10.34
C GLU A 166 3.03 9.75 10.56
N TYR A 167 2.73 10.37 11.71
CA TYR A 167 1.38 10.81 12.05
C TYR A 167 0.99 12.13 11.35
N GLY A 168 1.93 12.81 10.70
CA GLY A 168 1.72 14.04 9.96
C GLY A 168 1.18 13.83 8.54
N TYR A 169 0.93 14.95 7.86
CA TYR A 169 0.64 14.93 6.43
C TYR A 169 1.91 14.77 5.61
N ARG A 170 1.89 13.79 4.72
CA ARG A 170 2.95 13.50 3.76
C ARG A 170 2.55 13.94 2.36
N LYS A 171 3.53 14.38 1.59
CA LYS A 171 3.40 14.73 0.17
C LYS A 171 4.75 14.66 -0.50
N SER A 172 4.77 14.37 -1.80
CA SER A 172 5.93 14.59 -2.65
C SER A 172 5.50 15.29 -3.93
N TYR A 173 6.27 16.30 -4.35
CA TYR A 173 6.10 16.96 -5.65
C TYR A 173 7.01 16.37 -6.72
N TRP A 174 7.77 15.34 -6.33
CA TRP A 174 8.95 14.90 -7.06
C TRP A 174 8.73 13.57 -7.77
N TYR A 175 9.40 13.44 -8.91
CA TYR A 175 9.47 12.26 -9.75
C TYR A 175 10.56 11.31 -9.24
N ILE A 176 10.50 10.05 -9.67
CA ILE A 176 11.31 8.86 -9.29
C ILE A 176 12.82 9.09 -9.01
N PHE A 177 13.40 10.21 -9.43
CA PHE A 177 14.82 10.54 -9.27
C PHE A 177 15.18 11.42 -8.07
N THR A 178 14.21 12.03 -7.37
CA THR A 178 14.49 12.95 -6.25
C THR A 178 13.50 12.74 -5.10
N GLY A 179 13.97 12.29 -3.94
CA GLY A 179 13.12 12.11 -2.74
C GLY A 179 12.95 13.39 -1.92
N THR A 180 11.96 13.41 -1.02
CA THR A 180 11.84 14.49 -0.02
C THR A 180 12.89 14.33 1.07
N THR A 181 13.63 15.40 1.38
CA THR A 181 14.68 15.44 2.41
C THR A 181 14.15 15.37 3.83
#